data_AF-A0A435YBZ6-F1
#
_entry.id   AF-A0A435YBZ6-F1
#
_cell.length_a   1.000
_cell.length_b   1.000
_cell.length_c   1.000
_cell.angle_alpha   90.00
_cell.angle_beta   90.00
_cell.angle_gamma   90.00
#
_symmetry.space_group_name_H-M   'P 1'
#
loop_
_entity.id
_entity.type
_entity.pdbx_description
1 polymer ?
#
loop_
_entity_poly.entity_id
_entity_poly.type
_entity_poly.pdbx_seq_one_letter_code
_entity_poly.pdbx_strand_id
1 'polypeptide(L)'
;MTDSSIEALNQKLDRLIEAVSRLAPPPVPQTDLREADCFVWQADPGYLEPVHRVNRVDIGLIRGVDRVRDILVDNTERFAAGYPANNVLLWGARGMGKSSLVKAVHAEINAKARSDLPLKLIEI
;
A
#
# COMPACT_ATOMS: atom_id res chain seq x y z
N MET A 1 54.62 -12.99 -8.42
CA MET A 1 54.29 -13.49 -7.05
C MET A 1 53.18 -12.67 -6.39
N THR A 2 53.13 -11.35 -6.58
CA THR A 2 52.08 -10.46 -6.05
C THR A 2 50.67 -10.74 -6.62
N ASP A 3 50.54 -11.03 -7.91
CA ASP A 3 49.22 -11.27 -8.54
C ASP A 3 48.50 -12.50 -7.97
N SER A 4 49.22 -13.59 -7.72
CA SER A 4 48.64 -14.81 -7.13
C SER A 4 48.16 -14.60 -5.69
N SER A 5 48.85 -13.75 -4.92
CA SER A 5 48.41 -13.40 -3.57
C SER A 5 47.18 -12.49 -3.58
N ILE A 6 47.09 -11.57 -4.55
CA ILE A 6 45.91 -10.72 -4.74
C ILE A 6 44.70 -11.57 -5.16
N GLU A 7 44.90 -12.53 -6.07
CA GLU A 7 43.85 -13.43 -6.51
C GLU A 7 43.33 -14.34 -5.39
N ALA A 8 44.24 -14.89 -4.57
CA ALA A 8 43.86 -15.66 -3.39
C ALA A 8 43.14 -14.81 -2.33
N LEU A 9 43.47 -13.53 -2.20
CA LEU A 9 42.79 -12.60 -1.31
C LEU A 9 41.37 -12.30 -1.80
N ASN A 10 41.19 -12.05 -3.11
CA ASN A 10 39.88 -11.82 -3.71
C ASN A 10 38.95 -13.02 -3.51
N GLN A 11 39.44 -14.25 -3.72
CA GLN A 11 38.64 -15.46 -3.47
C GLN A 11 38.20 -15.60 -2.00
N LYS A 12 39.05 -15.17 -1.05
CA LYS A 12 38.68 -15.17 0.38
C LYS A 12 37.66 -14.07 0.69
N LEU A 13 37.80 -12.90 0.07
CA LEU A 13 36.82 -11.81 0.17
C LEU A 13 35.46 -12.24 -0.37
N ASP A 14 35.41 -12.89 -1.54
CA ASP A 14 34.16 -13.38 -2.12
C ASP A 14 33.45 -14.38 -1.20
N ARG A 15 34.21 -15.34 -0.61
CA ARG A 15 33.66 -16.28 0.37
C ARG A 15 33.17 -15.59 1.64
N LEU A 16 33.86 -14.55 2.09
CA LEU A 16 33.44 -13.75 3.24
C LEU A 16 32.14 -13.00 2.92
N ILE A 17 32.07 -12.34 1.77
CA ILE A 17 30.89 -11.62 1.29
C ILE A 17 29.71 -12.58 1.23
N GLU A 18 29.87 -13.75 0.62
CA GLU A 18 28.80 -14.75 0.51
C GLU A 18 28.33 -15.26 1.88
N ALA A 19 29.25 -15.50 2.82
CA ALA A 19 28.92 -15.89 4.18
C ALA A 19 28.18 -14.79 4.95
N VAL A 20 28.59 -13.53 4.78
CA VAL A 20 27.96 -12.37 5.42
C VAL A 20 26.60 -12.06 4.79
N SER A 21 26.44 -12.19 3.47
CA SER A 21 25.17 -12.00 2.78
C SER A 21 24.10 -13.00 3.23
N ARG A 22 24.48 -14.23 3.64
CA ARG A 22 23.55 -15.19 4.26
C ARG A 22 23.04 -14.76 5.64
N LEU A 23 23.74 -13.87 6.33
CA LEU A 23 23.34 -13.31 7.61
C LEU A 23 22.52 -12.02 7.46
N ALA A 24 22.62 -11.36 6.31
CA ALA A 24 21.87 -10.15 6.03
C ALA A 24 20.39 -10.48 5.73
N PRO A 25 19.43 -9.71 6.27
CA PRO A 25 18.04 -9.83 5.84
C PRO A 25 17.91 -9.50 4.34
N PRO A 26 16.91 -10.06 3.66
CA PRO A 26 16.67 -9.76 2.25
C PRO A 26 16.45 -8.25 2.06
N PRO A 27 16.93 -7.67 0.94
CA PRO A 27 16.77 -6.25 0.67
C PRO A 27 15.28 -5.89 0.59
N VAL A 28 14.94 -4.72 1.14
CA VAL A 28 13.57 -4.18 1.10
C VAL A 28 13.16 -3.99 -0.37
N PRO A 29 12.01 -4.53 -0.81
CA PRO A 29 11.50 -4.26 -2.16
C PRO A 29 11.26 -2.77 -2.37
N GLN A 30 11.58 -2.26 -3.57
CA GLN A 30 11.21 -0.89 -3.94
C GLN A 30 9.71 -0.78 -4.14
N THR A 31 9.11 0.27 -3.60
CA THR A 31 7.68 0.57 -3.79
C THR A 31 7.50 1.50 -4.99
N ASP A 32 6.80 1.06 -6.03
CA ASP A 32 6.28 1.93 -7.09
C ASP A 32 4.77 2.17 -6.90
N LEU A 33 4.41 3.41 -6.53
CA LEU A 33 3.02 3.82 -6.29
C LEU A 33 2.16 3.80 -7.57
N ARG A 34 2.75 3.60 -8.75
CA ARG A 34 2.04 3.49 -10.03
C ARG A 34 1.52 2.08 -10.31
N GLU A 35 2.00 1.06 -9.59
CA GLU A 35 1.65 -0.35 -9.84
C GLU A 35 0.22 -0.74 -9.44
N ALA A 36 -0.34 -0.03 -8.46
CA ALA A 36 -1.69 -0.28 -7.95
C ALA A 36 -2.29 0.98 -7.32
N ASP A 37 -3.61 0.95 -7.09
CA ASP A 37 -4.32 1.99 -6.32
C ASP A 37 -4.52 1.62 -4.85
N CYS A 38 -4.17 0.40 -4.47
CA CYS A 38 -4.26 -0.10 -3.11
C CYS A 38 -2.97 -0.84 -2.76
N PHE A 39 -2.53 -0.71 -1.52
CA PHE A 39 -1.32 -1.33 -1.00
C PHE A 39 -1.56 -1.87 0.41
N VAL A 40 -0.78 -2.87 0.80
CA VAL A 40 -0.66 -3.31 2.21
C VAL A 40 0.71 -2.88 2.72
N TRP A 41 0.74 -2.25 3.89
CA TRP A 41 1.98 -1.91 4.57
C TRP A 41 2.58 -3.14 5.22
N GLN A 42 3.76 -3.52 4.75
CA GLN A 42 4.55 -4.60 5.33
C GLN A 42 5.59 -3.98 6.27
N ALA A 43 5.35 -4.06 7.58
CA ALA A 43 6.15 -3.38 8.59
C ALA A 43 7.62 -3.84 8.64
N ASP A 44 7.87 -5.11 8.35
CA ASP A 44 9.20 -5.71 8.20
C ASP A 44 9.18 -6.50 6.88
N PRO A 45 9.94 -6.10 5.85
CA PRO A 45 11.07 -5.16 5.85
C PRO A 45 10.75 -3.66 5.66
N GLY A 46 9.48 -3.24 5.66
CA GLY A 46 9.11 -1.82 5.55
C GLY A 46 8.83 -1.36 4.11
N TYR A 47 7.82 -1.95 3.46
CA TYR A 47 7.44 -1.60 2.09
C TYR A 47 5.93 -1.63 1.88
N LEU A 48 5.45 -1.02 0.79
CA LEU A 48 4.06 -1.11 0.36
C LEU A 48 3.93 -2.19 -0.70
N GLU A 49 3.25 -3.28 -0.36
CA GLU A 49 2.95 -4.36 -1.29
C GLU A 49 1.72 -4.00 -2.15
N PRO A 50 1.81 -3.98 -3.48
CA PRO A 50 0.70 -3.61 -4.35
C PRO A 50 -0.42 -4.66 -4.32
N VAL A 51 -1.66 -4.20 -4.20
CA VAL A 51 -2.88 -5.02 -4.29
C VAL A 51 -3.54 -4.80 -5.64
N HIS A 52 -3.23 -5.66 -6.61
CA HIS A 52 -3.79 -5.54 -7.97
C HIS A 52 -5.29 -5.85 -8.03
N ARG A 53 -5.81 -6.67 -7.12
CA ARG A 53 -7.25 -7.02 -7.05
C ARG A 53 -7.80 -6.77 -5.65
N VAL A 54 -8.29 -5.55 -5.44
CA VAL A 54 -8.95 -5.17 -4.19
C VAL A 54 -10.29 -5.89 -4.08
N ASN A 55 -10.52 -6.57 -2.95
CA ASN A 55 -11.85 -7.09 -2.63
C ASN A 55 -12.77 -5.94 -2.22
N ARG A 56 -13.51 -5.41 -3.19
CA ARG A 56 -14.44 -4.29 -3.03
C ARG A 56 -15.86 -4.70 -3.42
N VAL A 57 -16.83 -4.08 -2.77
CA VAL A 57 -18.24 -4.13 -3.14
C VAL A 57 -18.61 -2.82 -3.81
N ASP A 58 -19.57 -2.86 -4.74
CA ASP A 58 -20.10 -1.66 -5.36
C ASP A 58 -20.76 -0.76 -4.30
N ILE A 59 -20.55 0.56 -4.40
CA ILE A 59 -21.04 1.51 -3.41
C ILE A 59 -22.58 1.53 -3.33
N GLY A 60 -23.29 1.23 -4.42
CA GLY A 60 -24.73 1.09 -4.46
C GLY A 60 -25.26 -0.14 -3.72
N LEU A 61 -24.40 -1.14 -3.46
CA LEU A 61 -24.74 -2.32 -2.65
C LEU A 61 -24.58 -2.07 -1.14
N ILE A 62 -23.95 -0.96 -0.74
CA ILE A 62 -23.87 -0.54 0.66
C ILE A 62 -25.19 0.11 1.08
N ARG A 63 -26.00 -0.64 1.82
CA ARG A 63 -27.36 -0.25 2.24
C ARG A 63 -27.45 -0.13 3.76
N GLY A 64 -28.32 0.74 4.26
CA GLY A 64 -28.60 0.89 5.70
C GLY A 64 -27.58 1.72 6.47
N VAL A 65 -26.55 2.25 5.79
CA VAL A 65 -25.56 3.19 6.33
C VAL A 65 -25.41 4.42 5.44
N ASP A 66 -26.46 4.77 4.68
CA ASP A 66 -26.45 5.80 3.65
C ASP A 66 -25.87 7.13 4.15
N ARG A 67 -26.32 7.60 5.34
CA ARG A 67 -25.77 8.82 5.95
C ARG A 67 -24.26 8.77 6.18
N VAL A 68 -23.74 7.65 6.71
CA VAL A 68 -22.29 7.51 6.99
C VAL A 68 -21.51 7.39 5.69
N ARG A 69 -22.05 6.65 4.72
CA ARG A 69 -21.50 6.53 3.37
C ARG A 69 -21.37 7.90 2.71
N ASP A 70 -22.44 8.68 2.68
CA ASP A 70 -22.48 9.96 1.98
C ASP A 70 -21.50 10.96 2.61
N ILE A 71 -21.44 11.03 3.95
CA ILE A 71 -20.44 11.85 4.67
C ILE A 71 -19.02 11.43 4.29
N LEU A 72 -18.74 10.12 4.22
CA LEU A 72 -17.43 9.62 3.86
C LEU A 72 -17.08 9.93 2.40
N VAL A 73 -18.03 9.76 1.47
CA VAL A 73 -17.87 10.11 0.05
C VAL A 73 -17.51 11.58 -0.11
N ASP A 74 -18.30 12.49 0.47
CA ASP A 74 -18.07 13.93 0.36
C ASP A 74 -16.70 14.34 0.92
N ASN A 75 -16.31 13.74 2.05
CA ASN A 75 -15.02 14.01 2.69
C ASN A 75 -13.85 13.50 1.84
N THR A 76 -13.96 12.29 1.30
CA THR A 76 -12.91 11.69 0.46
C THR A 76 -12.83 12.36 -0.92
N GLU A 77 -13.94 12.83 -1.47
CA GLU A 77 -13.94 13.62 -2.71
C GLU A 77 -13.17 14.93 -2.53
N ARG A 78 -13.40 15.64 -1.42
CA ARG A 78 -12.62 16.84 -1.06
C ARG A 78 -11.13 16.52 -0.92
N PHE A 79 -10.79 15.45 -0.22
CA PHE A 79 -9.41 15.01 -0.07
C PHE A 79 -8.75 14.73 -1.42
N ALA A 80 -9.41 13.98 -2.30
CA ALA A 80 -8.91 13.65 -3.63
C ALA A 80 -8.73 14.89 -4.52
N ALA A 81 -9.54 15.93 -4.32
CA ALA A 81 -9.44 17.21 -5.02
C ALA A 81 -8.43 18.19 -4.38
N GLY A 82 -7.71 17.79 -3.32
CA GLY A 82 -6.73 18.63 -2.63
C GLY A 82 -7.32 19.68 -1.68
N TYR A 83 -8.62 19.59 -1.36
CA TYR A 83 -9.28 20.44 -0.38
C TYR A 83 -9.12 19.89 1.05
N PRO A 84 -9.35 20.72 2.09
CA PRO A 84 -9.40 20.25 3.46
C PRO A 84 -10.43 19.12 3.65
N ALA A 85 -9.98 18.05 4.30
CA ALA A 85 -10.79 16.90 4.65
C ALA A 85 -10.51 16.46 6.09
N ASN A 86 -11.46 15.77 6.71
CA ASN A 86 -11.39 15.33 8.09
C ASN A 86 -10.79 13.93 8.18
N ASN A 87 -10.09 13.67 9.29
CA ASN A 87 -9.78 12.31 9.72
C ASN A 87 -11.08 11.61 10.15
N VAL A 88 -11.25 10.35 9.74
CA VAL A 88 -12.48 9.58 10.01
C VAL A 88 -12.16 8.36 10.88
N LEU A 89 -12.95 8.17 11.94
CA LEU A 89 -12.97 6.94 12.73
C LEU A 89 -14.24 6.15 12.42
N LEU A 90 -14.11 5.04 11.70
CA LEU A 90 -15.19 4.06 11.53
C LEU A 90 -15.07 2.98 12.61
N TRP A 91 -16.10 2.81 13.42
CA TRP A 91 -16.11 1.87 14.54
C TRP A 91 -17.41 1.05 14.57
N GLY A 92 -17.40 -0.07 15.29
CA GLY A 92 -18.51 -1.04 15.33
C GLY A 92 -18.02 -2.49 15.27
N ALA A 93 -18.95 -3.44 15.41
CA ALA A 93 -18.63 -4.87 15.48
C ALA A 93 -17.90 -5.42 14.23
N ARG A 94 -17.21 -6.55 14.39
CA ARG A 94 -16.58 -7.27 13.28
C ARG A 94 -17.65 -7.71 12.27
N GLY A 95 -17.36 -7.59 10.98
CA GLY A 95 -18.30 -7.97 9.91
C GLY A 95 -19.34 -6.91 9.55
N MET A 96 -19.38 -5.75 10.21
CA MET A 96 -20.32 -4.66 9.90
C MET A 96 -19.93 -3.80 8.67
N GLY A 97 -19.08 -4.31 7.78
CA GLY A 97 -18.78 -3.64 6.51
C GLY A 97 -17.94 -2.36 6.57
N LYS A 98 -17.24 -2.06 7.68
CA LYS A 98 -16.39 -0.86 7.82
C LYS A 98 -15.32 -0.77 6.71
N SER A 99 -14.50 -1.80 6.56
CA SER A 99 -13.48 -1.86 5.50
C SER A 99 -14.11 -1.93 4.12
N SER A 100 -15.26 -2.62 3.98
CA SER A 100 -16.00 -2.69 2.72
C SER A 100 -16.47 -1.31 2.27
N LEU A 101 -16.96 -0.48 3.20
CA LEU A 101 -17.36 0.90 2.93
C LEU A 101 -16.17 1.75 2.50
N VAL A 102 -15.02 1.67 3.18
CA VAL A 102 -13.80 2.40 2.78
C VAL A 102 -13.36 2.02 1.36
N LYS A 103 -13.31 0.71 1.05
CA LYS A 103 -12.93 0.20 -0.27
C LYS A 103 -13.92 0.61 -1.36
N ALA A 104 -15.22 0.63 -1.04
CA ALA A 104 -16.26 1.07 -1.97
C ALA A 104 -16.15 2.58 -2.28
N VAL A 105 -15.96 3.41 -1.25
CA VAL A 105 -15.77 4.87 -1.43
C VAL A 105 -14.49 5.17 -2.21
N HIS A 106 -13.37 4.54 -1.85
CA HIS A 106 -12.11 4.68 -2.59
C HIS A 106 -12.28 4.37 -4.08
N ALA A 107 -12.94 3.25 -4.40
CA ALA A 107 -13.20 2.86 -5.78
C ALA A 107 -14.11 3.85 -6.52
N GLU A 108 -15.19 4.30 -5.86
CA GLU A 108 -16.12 5.29 -6.41
C GLU A 108 -15.43 6.61 -6.75
N ILE A 109 -14.57 7.10 -5.85
CA ILE A 109 -13.84 8.35 -6.07
C ILE A 109 -12.83 8.20 -7.21
N ASN A 110 -12.08 7.10 -7.28
CA ASN A 110 -11.16 6.87 -8.41
C ASN A 110 -11.90 6.70 -9.75
N ALA A 111 -13.12 6.18 -9.75
CA ALA A 111 -13.94 6.09 -10.96
C ALA A 111 -14.46 7.46 -11.42
N LYS A 112 -14.71 8.39 -10.49
CA LYS A 112 -15.16 9.76 -10.78
C LYS A 112 -14.04 10.74 -11.08
N ALA A 113 -12.86 10.50 -10.50
CA ALA A 113 -11.75 11.43 -10.56
C ALA A 113 -11.33 11.68 -12.02
N ARG A 114 -11.25 12.96 -12.39
CA ARG A 114 -10.66 13.44 -13.65
C ARG A 114 -9.18 13.87 -13.48
N SER A 115 -8.60 13.55 -12.33
CA SER A 115 -7.21 13.88 -11.99
C SER A 115 -6.27 12.85 -12.62
N ASP A 116 -5.08 13.29 -13.02
CA ASP A 116 -4.01 12.41 -13.52
C ASP A 116 -3.44 11.51 -12.41
N LEU A 117 -3.74 11.81 -11.14
CA LEU A 117 -3.27 11.07 -9.97
C LEU A 117 -4.45 10.42 -9.23
N PRO A 118 -4.57 9.08 -9.24
CA PRO A 118 -5.61 8.37 -8.50
C PRO A 118 -5.33 8.36 -7.00
N LEU A 119 -6.39 8.34 -6.20
CA LEU A 119 -6.31 8.18 -4.74
C LEU A 119 -5.70 6.81 -4.42
N LYS A 120 -4.76 6.77 -3.46
CA LYS A 120 -4.14 5.53 -2.99
C LYS A 120 -4.73 5.09 -1.64
N LEU A 121 -5.07 3.81 -1.55
CA LEU A 121 -5.52 3.16 -0.31
C LEU A 121 -4.36 2.36 0.28
N ILE A 122 -4.07 2.55 1.56
CA ILE A 122 -3.03 1.78 2.27
C ILE A 122 -3.69 1.07 3.45
N GLU A 123 -3.59 -0.26 3.46
CA GLU A 123 -3.99 -1.10 4.59
C GLU A 123 -2.78 -1.37 5.49
N ILE A 124 -3.03 -1.56 6.78
CA ILE A 124 -2.02 -1.90 7.81
C ILE A 124 -2.33 -3.30 8.33
#